data_AF-A0A532D901-F1
#
_entry.id   AF-A0A532D901-F1
#
_cell.length_a   1.000
_cell.length_b   1.000
_cell.length_c   1.000
_cell.angle_alpha   90.00
_cell.angle_beta   90.00
_cell.angle_gamma   90.00
#
_symmetry.space_group_name_H-M   'P 1'
#
loop_
_entity.id
_entity.type
_entity.pdbx_description
1 polymer ?
#
loop_
_entity_poly.entity_id
_entity_poly.type
_entity_poly.pdbx_seq_one_letter_code
_entity_poly.pdbx_strand_id
1 'polypeptide(L)'
;MKQIWMTVMAVAVLGVGLSLQPAISLAGQGDDHTQEVIKHAKEGVAHTKEAIHHIEESIKGTGDAHAKEALQHAKEAITHADESIAHAEMEAKGHHGKKSK
;
A
#
# COMPACT_ATOMS: atom_id res chain seq x y z
N MET A 1 21.94 50.91 -24.64
CA MET A 1 20.95 50.76 -23.55
C MET A 1 19.85 49.73 -23.85
N LYS A 2 19.15 49.80 -25.00
CA LYS A 2 18.09 48.81 -25.36
C LYS A 2 18.57 47.34 -25.43
N GLN A 3 19.76 47.10 -25.98
CA GLN A 3 20.32 45.75 -26.10
C GLN A 3 20.65 45.12 -24.74
N ILE A 4 21.29 45.88 -23.86
CA ILE A 4 21.65 45.45 -22.49
C ILE A 4 20.39 45.11 -21.67
N TRP A 5 19.31 45.88 -21.85
CA TRP A 5 18.04 45.63 -21.16
C TRP A 5 17.34 44.36 -21.66
N MET A 6 17.42 44.06 -22.96
CA MET A 6 16.92 42.81 -23.53
C MET A 6 17.72 41.59 -23.05
N THR A 7 19.04 41.70 -22.91
CA THR A 7 19.87 40.59 -22.42
C THR A 7 19.62 40.29 -20.94
N VAL A 8 19.44 41.31 -20.11
CA VAL A 8 19.12 41.14 -18.68
C VAL A 8 17.72 40.52 -18.49
N MET A 9 16.74 40.91 -19.30
CA MET A 9 15.41 40.29 -19.27
C MET A 9 15.42 38.83 -19.75
N ALA A 10 16.22 38.49 -20.77
CA ALA A 10 16.36 37.10 -21.22
C ALA A 10 17.01 36.19 -20.17
N VAL A 11 18.00 36.69 -19.42
CA VAL A 11 18.65 35.94 -18.33
C VAL A 11 17.73 35.80 -17.12
N ALA A 12 16.88 36.79 -16.82
CA ALA A 12 15.89 36.68 -15.75
C ALA A 12 14.77 35.67 -16.05
N VAL A 13 14.34 35.58 -17.32
CA VAL A 13 13.34 34.59 -17.76
C VAL A 13 13.92 33.16 -17.78
N LEU A 14 15.21 33.01 -18.11
CA LEU A 14 15.89 31.71 -18.09
C LEU A 14 16.34 31.27 -16.67
N GLY A 15 16.64 32.22 -15.78
CA GLY A 15 17.05 31.94 -14.40
C GLY A 15 15.93 31.51 -13.46
N VAL A 16 14.68 31.84 -13.78
CA VAL A 16 13.49 31.39 -13.02
C VAL A 16 12.88 30.10 -13.61
N GLY A 17 13.22 29.77 -14.86
CA GLY A 17 12.73 28.56 -15.52
C GLY A 17 13.43 27.26 -15.09
N LEU A 18 14.62 27.35 -14.50
CA LEU A 18 15.44 26.17 -14.15
C LEU A 18 15.36 25.74 -12.67
N SER A 19 14.43 26.29 -11.89
CA SER A 19 14.14 25.79 -10.52
C SER A 19 12.83 25.00 -10.42
N LEU A 20 12.11 24.80 -11.52
CA LEU A 20 11.02 23.83 -11.59
C LEU A 20 11.56 22.51 -12.17
N GLN A 21 12.44 21.85 -11.42
CA GLN A 21 12.52 20.40 -11.54
C GLN A 21 11.23 19.81 -10.96
N PRO A 22 10.64 18.79 -11.60
CA PRO A 22 9.28 18.38 -11.30
C PRO A 22 9.26 17.68 -9.94
N ALA A 23 8.68 18.33 -8.92
CA ALA A 23 8.19 17.64 -7.72
C ALA A 23 6.97 16.74 -8.03
N ILE A 24 6.83 16.25 -9.27
CA ILE A 24 5.67 15.49 -9.75
C ILE A 24 5.90 13.98 -9.59
N SER A 25 7.13 13.51 -9.40
CA SER A 25 7.39 12.06 -9.26
C SER A 25 7.10 11.46 -7.89
N LEU A 26 6.89 12.26 -6.83
CA LEU A 26 6.63 11.70 -5.49
C LEU A 26 5.17 11.23 -5.31
N ALA A 27 4.24 11.72 -6.15
CA ALA A 27 2.81 11.41 -6.03
C ALA A 27 2.39 10.07 -6.68
N GLY A 28 3.25 9.45 -7.49
CA GLY A 28 3.00 8.14 -8.12
C GLY A 28 3.46 6.95 -7.27
N GLN A 29 4.55 7.12 -6.51
CA GLN A 29 5.15 6.04 -5.70
C GLN A 29 4.32 5.62 -4.46
N GLY A 30 3.44 6.49 -3.96
CA GLY A 30 2.58 6.19 -2.81
C GLY A 30 1.49 5.16 -3.12
N ASP A 31 0.96 5.19 -4.35
CA ASP A 31 -0.09 4.27 -4.79
C ASP A 31 0.51 2.86 -5.03
N ASP A 32 1.72 2.78 -5.59
CA ASP A 32 2.43 1.51 -5.82
C ASP A 32 2.79 0.77 -4.52
N HIS A 33 3.37 1.46 -3.52
CA HIS A 33 3.70 0.82 -2.25
C HIS A 33 2.45 0.32 -1.52
N THR A 34 1.34 1.05 -1.60
CA THR A 34 0.07 0.64 -0.98
C THR A 34 -0.46 -0.65 -1.61
N GLN A 35 -0.37 -0.78 -2.94
CA GLN A 35 -0.76 -2.02 -3.62
C GLN A 35 0.14 -3.20 -3.26
N GLU A 36 1.46 -3.02 -3.19
CA GLU A 36 2.36 -4.10 -2.76
C GLU A 36 2.14 -4.51 -1.30
N VAL A 37 1.83 -3.58 -0.39
CA VAL A 37 1.44 -3.91 0.99
C VAL A 37 0.16 -4.75 1.02
N ILE A 38 -0.87 -4.38 0.26
CA ILE A 38 -2.12 -5.14 0.16
C ILE A 38 -1.85 -6.54 -0.40
N LYS A 39 -0.98 -6.67 -1.40
CA LYS A 39 -0.58 -7.95 -1.99
C LYS A 39 0.12 -8.84 -0.96
N HIS A 40 1.12 -8.34 -0.25
CA HIS A 40 1.80 -9.11 0.79
C HIS A 40 0.88 -9.47 1.97
N ALA A 41 -0.09 -8.62 2.31
CA ALA A 41 -1.10 -8.96 3.31
C ALA A 41 -1.95 -10.16 2.85
N LYS A 42 -2.36 -10.20 1.57
CA LYS A 42 -3.08 -11.35 0.98
C LYS A 42 -2.23 -12.63 0.98
N GLU A 43 -0.94 -12.53 0.65
CA GLU A 43 -0.01 -13.65 0.73
C GLU A 43 0.12 -14.18 2.18
N GLY A 44 0.23 -13.29 3.17
CA GLY A 44 0.26 -13.64 4.58
C GLY A 44 -1.02 -14.34 5.05
N VAL A 45 -2.19 -13.90 4.58
CA VAL A 45 -3.48 -14.57 4.81
C VAL A 45 -3.47 -15.98 4.20
N ALA A 46 -2.94 -16.16 2.99
CA ALA A 46 -2.85 -17.46 2.34
C ALA A 46 -1.98 -18.44 3.14
N HIS A 47 -0.78 -18.02 3.58
CA HIS A 47 0.07 -18.84 4.44
C HIS A 47 -0.58 -19.17 5.78
N THR A 48 -1.32 -18.23 6.36
CA THR A 48 -2.03 -18.48 7.63
C THR A 48 -3.17 -19.50 7.43
N LYS A 49 -3.87 -19.47 6.28
CA LYS A 49 -4.88 -20.48 5.92
C LYS A 49 -4.25 -21.87 5.74
N GLU A 50 -3.04 -21.95 5.21
CA GLU A 50 -2.26 -23.20 5.14
C GLU A 50 -1.83 -23.70 6.52
N ALA A 51 -1.34 -22.81 7.39
CA ALA A 51 -1.01 -23.17 8.78
C ALA A 51 -2.22 -23.70 9.55
N ILE A 52 -3.40 -23.07 9.37
CA ILE A 52 -4.68 -23.53 9.91
C ILE A 52 -4.98 -24.97 9.47
N HIS A 53 -4.75 -25.30 8.19
CA HIS A 53 -4.95 -26.66 7.68
C HIS A 53 -4.10 -27.69 8.45
N HIS A 54 -2.82 -27.41 8.66
CA HIS A 54 -1.94 -28.30 9.42
C HIS A 54 -2.31 -28.42 10.91
N ILE A 55 -2.83 -27.34 11.52
CA ILE A 55 -3.38 -27.39 12.88
C ILE A 55 -4.61 -28.31 12.90
N GLU A 56 -5.52 -28.19 11.93
CA GLU A 56 -6.70 -29.07 11.83
C GLU A 56 -6.32 -30.54 11.66
N GLU A 57 -5.30 -30.85 10.86
CA GLU A 57 -4.76 -32.22 10.73
C GLU A 57 -4.16 -32.72 12.05
N SER A 58 -3.39 -31.87 12.73
CA SER A 58 -2.77 -32.21 14.02
C SER A 58 -3.81 -32.50 15.10
N ILE A 59 -4.90 -31.73 15.15
CA ILE A 59 -6.01 -31.93 16.11
C ILE A 59 -6.69 -33.28 15.91
N LYS A 60 -6.82 -33.78 14.67
CA LYS A 60 -7.43 -35.09 14.41
C LYS A 60 -6.67 -36.23 15.10
N GLY A 61 -5.36 -36.08 15.28
CA GLY A 61 -4.50 -37.06 15.93
C GLY A 61 -4.43 -36.95 17.46
N THR A 62 -4.64 -35.76 18.02
CA THR A 62 -4.40 -35.50 19.46
C THR A 62 -5.66 -35.22 20.27
N GLY A 63 -6.70 -34.63 19.66
CA GLY A 63 -7.89 -34.15 20.37
C GLY A 63 -7.64 -33.00 21.34
N ASP A 64 -6.44 -32.41 21.34
CA ASP A 64 -5.99 -31.41 22.31
C ASP A 64 -6.89 -30.17 22.32
N ALA A 65 -7.30 -29.75 23.53
CA ALA A 65 -8.24 -28.64 23.70
C ALA A 65 -7.60 -27.27 23.40
N HIS A 66 -6.33 -27.07 23.76
CA HIS A 66 -5.61 -25.83 23.48
C HIS A 66 -5.33 -25.70 21.98
N ALA A 67 -5.10 -26.80 21.27
CA ALA A 67 -4.97 -26.78 19.82
C ALA A 67 -6.27 -26.33 19.13
N LYS A 68 -7.43 -26.77 19.63
CA LYS A 68 -8.74 -26.32 19.12
C LYS A 68 -8.99 -24.83 19.40
N GLU A 69 -8.59 -24.35 20.58
CA GLU A 69 -8.68 -22.93 20.93
C GLU A 69 -7.74 -22.07 20.06
N ALA A 70 -6.50 -22.51 19.87
CA ALA A 70 -5.55 -21.86 18.97
C ALA A 70 -6.06 -21.83 17.51
N LEU A 71 -6.71 -22.90 17.05
CA LEU A 71 -7.37 -22.94 15.74
C LEU A 71 -8.50 -21.91 15.64
N GLN A 72 -9.30 -21.74 16.68
CA GLN A 72 -10.36 -20.72 16.70
C GLN A 72 -9.77 -19.32 16.59
N HIS A 73 -8.76 -19.00 17.41
CA HIS A 73 -8.10 -17.69 17.35
C HIS A 73 -7.41 -17.43 16.01
N ALA A 74 -6.81 -18.45 15.38
CA ALA A 74 -6.24 -18.32 14.05
C ALA A 74 -7.32 -17.97 13.00
N LYS A 75 -8.51 -18.58 13.09
CA LYS A 75 -9.65 -18.26 12.20
C LYS A 75 -10.16 -16.84 12.44
N GLU A 76 -10.27 -16.40 13.69
CA GLU A 76 -10.64 -15.02 14.04
C GLU A 76 -9.61 -14.00 13.52
N ALA A 77 -8.32 -14.30 13.64
CA ALA A 77 -7.25 -13.46 13.11
C ALA A 77 -7.32 -13.32 11.58
N ILE A 78 -7.66 -14.38 10.85
CA ILE A 78 -7.91 -14.32 9.41
C ILE A 78 -9.07 -13.39 9.07
N THR A 79 -10.18 -13.47 9.81
CA THR A 79 -11.32 -12.56 9.61
C THR A 79 -10.89 -11.10 9.74
N HIS A 80 -10.17 -10.75 10.81
CA HIS A 80 -9.67 -9.39 11.00
C HIS A 80 -8.64 -8.95 9.96
N ALA A 81 -7.81 -9.86 9.47
CA ALA A 81 -6.89 -9.58 8.38
C ALA A 81 -7.63 -9.30 7.07
N ASP A 82 -8.63 -10.13 6.72
CA ASP A 82 -9.47 -9.94 5.53
C ASP A 82 -10.26 -8.61 5.60
N GLU A 83 -10.80 -8.24 6.77
CA GLU A 83 -11.44 -6.93 7.02
C GLU A 83 -10.45 -5.77 6.82
N SER A 84 -9.24 -5.89 7.38
CA SER A 84 -8.19 -4.86 7.28
C SER A 84 -7.75 -4.65 5.83
N ILE A 85 -7.61 -5.75 5.06
CA ILE A 85 -7.31 -5.71 3.64
C ILE A 85 -8.45 -5.01 2.87
N ALA A 86 -9.71 -5.34 3.16
CA ALA A 86 -10.85 -4.70 2.51
C ALA A 86 -10.87 -3.18 2.75
N HIS A 87 -10.60 -2.74 3.99
CA HIS A 87 -10.45 -1.32 4.31
C HIS A 87 -9.31 -0.67 3.52
N ALA A 88 -8.13 -1.29 3.47
CA ALA A 88 -6.99 -0.77 2.72
C ALA A 88 -7.29 -0.64 1.22
N GLU A 89 -8.01 -1.61 0.64
CA GLU A 89 -8.44 -1.56 -0.76
C GLU A 89 -9.44 -0.43 -1.03
N MET A 90 -10.37 -0.17 -0.10
CA MET A 90 -11.34 0.92 -0.23
C MET A 90 -10.64 2.29 -0.21
N GLU A 91 -9.70 2.49 0.72
CA GLU A 91 -8.90 3.72 0.79
C GLU A 91 -8.05 3.91 -0.47
N ALA A 92 -7.36 2.87 -0.93
CA ALA A 92 -6.56 2.92 -2.15
C ALA A 92 -7.40 3.34 -3.38
N LYS A 93 -8.65 2.87 -3.49
CA LYS A 93 -9.59 3.27 -4.55
C LYS A 93 -10.10 4.70 -4.39
N GLY A 94 -10.37 5.15 -3.15
CA GLY A 94 -10.85 6.49 -2.83
C GLY A 94 -9.83 7.60 -3.12
N HIS A 95 -8.53 7.32 -2.92
CA HIS A 95 -7.44 8.25 -3.24
C HIS A 95 -7.26 8.46 -4.76
N HIS A 96 -7.60 7.48 -5.59
CA HIS A 96 -7.51 7.58 -7.04
C HIS A 96 -8.59 8.53 -7.64
N GLY A 97 -9.74 8.70 -6.97
CA GLY A 97 -10.85 9.53 -7.42
C GLY A 97 -10.75 11.03 -7.11
N LYS A 98 -9.92 11.44 -6.14
CA LYS A 98 -9.71 12.86 -5.78
C LYS A 98 -8.72 13.59 -6.69
N LYS A 99 -7.97 12.89 -7.56
CA LYS A 99 -6.96 13.48 -8.46
C LYS A 99 -7.52 14.01 -9.80
N SER A 100 -8.84 13.99 -10.03
CA SER A 100 -9.48 14.37 -11.31
C SER A 100 -10.25 15.71 -11.31
N LYS A 101 -9.98 16.64 -10.38
CA LYS A 101 -10.58 17.99 -10.41
C LYS A 101 -9.52 19.08 -10.33
#